data_AF-A0A3P8YF80-F1
#
_entry.id   AF-A0A3P8YF80-F1
#
_cell.length_a   1.000
_cell.length_b   1.000
_cell.length_c   1.000
_cell.angle_alpha   90.00
_cell.angle_beta   90.00
_cell.angle_gamma   90.00
#
_symmetry.space_group_name_H-M   'P 1'
#
loop_
_entity.id
_entity.type
_entity.pdbx_description
1 polymer ?
#
loop_
_entity_poly.entity_id
_entity_poly.type
_entity_poly.pdbx_seq_one_letter_code
_entity_poly.pdbx_strand_id
1 'polypeptide(L)'
;MKLRNVKKPAFPWFGMDIGGTLVKLVYFEPKDITAEEEQEEVENLKSIRRYLTSNVAYGKTGVRDVHLELRNLSMCGRTGNLHFIRFPTQAMHRFIQMGSDKNFSSLHTTLCATGGGAYKFENDFRTMADLELLKLDELDCLIHGLLYVDSVSFNGQPECYFFENPSDTQNSVKTPCSLADPFPMLLVNIGSGVSILAVYSKDHYKRVTGTSLGGGTFLGLCCLLTGCETFEEALDMASRGDSSNVDKLVKDIYGGDYERFGLQGSAVASSFGHMMSKEKRDSISKEDLARAMLVTITNNIGSIARMCAVNEKIERVVFVGNFLRINTVSTKLLAYAMDFWSKGQLKALFLEHEGYFGAVGALLELLKSPEEA
;
A
#
# COMPACT_ATOMS: atom_id res chain seq x y z
N MET A 1 -12.01 14.20 42.53
CA MET A 1 -11.09 13.41 41.68
C MET A 1 -10.66 14.35 40.55
N LYS A 2 -9.43 14.88 40.59
CA LYS A 2 -8.96 15.83 39.56
C LYS A 2 -8.79 15.05 38.25
N LEU A 3 -9.61 15.36 37.25
CA LEU A 3 -9.38 14.95 35.86
C LEU A 3 -7.99 15.44 35.47
N ARG A 4 -7.01 14.52 35.42
CA ARG A 4 -5.65 14.84 34.98
C ARG A 4 -5.70 15.01 33.46
N ASN A 5 -5.41 16.22 32.99
CA ASN A 5 -5.26 16.54 31.58
C ASN A 5 -4.14 15.68 30.99
N VAL A 6 -4.48 14.68 30.19
CA VAL A 6 -3.53 14.01 29.29
C VAL A 6 -3.05 15.10 28.31
N LYS A 7 -1.76 15.45 28.36
CA LYS A 7 -1.18 16.48 27.48
C LYS A 7 -1.18 15.92 26.05
N LYS A 8 -2.09 16.42 25.21
CA LYS A 8 -2.15 16.07 23.79
C LYS A 8 -0.94 16.68 23.05
N PRO A 9 -0.38 16.01 22.03
CA PRO A 9 0.64 16.62 21.19
C PRO A 9 0.05 17.84 20.47
N ALA A 10 0.83 18.92 20.36
CA ALA A 10 0.44 20.09 19.57
C ALA A 10 0.30 19.73 18.08
N PHE A 11 -0.39 20.55 17.30
CA PHE A 11 -0.38 20.40 15.84
C PHE A 11 0.97 20.85 15.25
N PRO A 12 1.38 20.32 14.09
CA PRO A 12 0.63 19.42 13.19
C PRO A 12 0.80 17.94 13.55
N TRP A 13 -0.19 17.11 13.18
CA TRP A 13 -0.15 15.66 13.42
C TRP A 13 0.14 14.91 12.12
N PHE A 14 1.29 14.23 12.10
CA PHE A 14 1.76 13.46 10.96
C PHE A 14 2.14 12.04 11.37
N GLY A 15 1.95 11.12 10.43
CA GLY A 15 2.60 9.80 10.45
C GLY A 15 3.24 9.53 9.11
N MET A 16 4.46 8.99 9.11
CA MET A 16 5.23 8.76 7.90
C MET A 16 5.67 7.31 7.78
N ASP A 17 5.57 6.75 6.58
CA ASP A 17 6.12 5.45 6.23
C ASP A 17 7.07 5.64 5.04
N ILE A 18 8.35 5.47 5.32
CA ILE A 18 9.43 5.67 4.35
C ILE A 18 9.82 4.30 3.77
N GLY A 19 9.09 3.88 2.73
CA GLY A 19 9.35 2.63 2.02
C GLY A 19 10.54 2.72 1.06
N GLY A 20 10.90 1.59 0.46
CA GLY A 20 12.00 1.52 -0.51
C GLY A 20 11.76 2.34 -1.79
N THR A 21 10.51 2.37 -2.27
CA THR A 21 10.13 3.07 -3.52
C THR A 21 9.27 4.31 -3.29
N LEU A 22 8.36 4.26 -2.31
CA LEU A 22 7.43 5.34 -2.02
C LEU A 22 7.50 5.72 -0.53
N VAL A 23 7.44 7.02 -0.29
CA VAL A 23 7.11 7.61 1.01
C VAL A 23 5.61 7.84 1.04
N LYS A 24 5.01 7.51 2.18
CA LYS A 24 3.61 7.77 2.47
C LYS A 24 3.55 8.64 3.71
N LEU A 25 2.77 9.71 3.63
CA LEU A 25 2.55 10.69 4.67
C LEU A 25 1.06 10.80 4.90
N VAL A 26 0.65 10.67 6.16
CA VAL A 26 -0.72 10.93 6.59
C VAL A 26 -0.71 12.20 7.41
N TYR A 27 -1.70 13.06 7.17
CA TYR A 27 -1.84 14.36 7.83
C TYR A 27 -3.26 14.52 8.36
N PHE A 28 -3.40 14.75 9.67
CA PHE A 28 -4.69 15.12 10.25
C PHE A 28 -4.88 16.64 10.22
N GLU A 29 -5.87 17.10 9.46
CA GLU A 29 -6.29 18.49 9.37
C GLU A 29 -7.43 18.76 10.37
N PRO A 30 -7.19 19.51 11.47
CA PRO A 30 -8.28 19.88 12.37
C PRO A 30 -9.28 20.81 11.68
N LYS A 31 -10.58 20.51 11.86
CA LYS A 31 -11.73 21.31 11.38
C LYS A 31 -12.47 22.00 12.50
N ASP A 32 -12.04 21.78 13.74
CA ASP A 32 -12.64 22.28 14.98
C ASP A 32 -11.76 23.33 15.69
N ILE A 33 -10.89 24.01 14.94
CA ILE A 33 -10.01 25.06 15.49
C ILE A 33 -10.86 26.23 15.98
N THR A 34 -10.67 26.64 17.23
CA THR A 34 -11.37 27.82 17.78
C THR A 34 -10.67 29.12 17.36
N ALA A 35 -11.37 30.25 17.47
CA ALA A 35 -10.77 31.56 17.18
C ALA A 35 -9.59 31.89 18.11
N GLU A 36 -9.61 31.38 19.35
CA GLU A 36 -8.51 31.53 20.31
C GLU A 36 -7.31 30.70 19.89
N GLU A 37 -7.52 29.42 19.53
CA GLU A 37 -6.44 28.56 19.01
C GLU A 37 -5.83 29.14 17.74
N GLU A 38 -6.63 29.70 16.85
CA GLU A 38 -6.14 30.33 15.62
C GLU A 38 -5.29 31.59 15.90
N GLN A 39 -5.54 32.32 16.98
CA GLN A 39 -4.72 33.47 17.38
C GLN A 39 -3.38 33.04 17.99
N GLU A 40 -3.37 31.96 18.77
CA GLU A 40 -2.17 31.37 19.37
C GLU A 40 -1.32 30.58 18.35
N GLU A 41 -1.92 30.19 17.23
CA GLU A 41 -1.28 29.39 16.20
C GLU A 41 -0.16 30.17 15.47
N VAL A 42 1.06 29.62 15.53
CA VAL A 42 2.23 30.19 14.86
C VAL A 42 2.02 30.26 13.34
N GLU A 43 2.43 31.36 12.70
CA GLU A 43 2.22 31.59 11.26
C GLU A 43 2.76 30.46 10.36
N ASN A 44 3.87 29.82 10.78
CA ASN A 44 4.42 28.65 10.07
C ASN A 44 3.42 27.49 10.00
N LEU A 45 2.69 27.22 11.09
CA LEU A 45 1.69 26.15 11.15
C LEU A 45 0.52 26.44 10.22
N LYS A 46 0.03 27.69 10.19
CA LYS A 46 -1.00 28.15 9.24
C LYS A 46 -0.55 27.99 7.80
N SER A 47 0.69 28.36 7.51
CA SER A 47 1.29 28.24 6.18
C SER A 47 1.38 26.78 5.72
N ILE A 48 1.78 25.87 6.60
CA ILE A 48 1.86 24.43 6.30
C ILE A 48 0.47 23.83 6.10
N ARG A 49 -0.49 24.12 6.99
CA ARG A 49 -1.88 23.68 6.83
C ARG A 49 -2.41 24.13 5.47
N ARG A 50 -2.27 25.42 5.14
CA ARG A 50 -2.72 25.98 3.86
C ARG A 50 -2.02 25.32 2.67
N TYR A 51 -0.70 25.12 2.75
CA TYR A 51 0.07 24.46 1.70
C TYR A 51 -0.44 23.04 1.42
N LEU A 52 -0.70 22.26 2.47
CA LEU A 52 -1.18 20.88 2.34
C LEU A 52 -2.61 20.82 1.81
N THR A 53 -3.51 21.70 2.27
CA THR A 53 -4.94 21.60 1.97
C THR A 53 -5.34 22.28 0.66
N SER A 54 -4.61 23.33 0.26
CA SER A 54 -4.90 24.09 -0.96
C SER A 54 -4.27 23.49 -2.22
N ASN A 55 -3.38 22.50 -2.08
CA ASN A 55 -2.70 21.84 -3.20
C ASN A 55 -2.98 20.33 -3.21
N VAL A 56 -3.08 19.76 -4.41
CA VAL A 56 -3.16 18.30 -4.62
C VAL A 56 -1.86 17.70 -5.15
N ALA A 57 -0.96 18.56 -5.65
CA ALA A 57 0.38 18.20 -6.10
C ALA A 57 1.41 19.04 -5.34
N TYR A 58 2.51 18.41 -4.92
CA TYR A 58 3.58 19.03 -4.15
C TYR A 58 4.90 18.89 -4.91
N GLY A 59 5.45 20.03 -5.35
CA GLY A 59 6.60 20.02 -6.25
C GLY A 59 6.29 19.28 -7.56
N LYS A 60 7.23 18.46 -8.03
CA LYS A 60 7.08 17.69 -9.28
C LYS A 60 6.50 16.28 -9.10
N THR A 61 6.58 15.73 -7.89
CA THR A 61 6.38 14.29 -7.67
C THR A 61 5.48 13.95 -6.48
N GLY A 62 5.17 14.91 -5.61
CA GLY A 62 4.26 14.70 -4.49
C GLY A 62 2.81 14.78 -4.92
N VAL A 63 1.99 13.85 -4.45
CA VAL A 63 0.57 13.75 -4.79
C VAL A 63 -0.23 13.53 -3.52
N ARG A 64 -1.33 14.28 -3.36
CA ARG A 64 -2.37 14.00 -2.37
C ARG A 64 -3.48 13.20 -3.04
N ASP A 65 -3.72 11.99 -2.55
CA ASP A 65 -4.79 11.12 -3.05
C ASP A 65 -6.13 11.56 -2.45
N VAL A 66 -6.70 12.65 -2.98
CA VAL A 66 -7.92 13.32 -2.45
C VAL A 66 -9.12 12.36 -2.36
N HIS A 67 -9.19 11.38 -3.24
CA HIS A 67 -10.26 10.38 -3.25
C HIS A 67 -10.25 9.48 -2.01
N LEU A 68 -9.13 9.40 -1.27
CA LEU A 68 -9.00 8.62 -0.03
C LEU A 68 -9.22 9.45 1.23
N GLU A 69 -9.55 10.74 1.14
CA GLU A 69 -9.74 11.58 2.33
C GLU A 69 -10.81 10.99 3.28
N LEU A 70 -10.44 10.75 4.55
CA LEU A 70 -11.42 10.44 5.61
C LEU A 70 -11.92 11.75 6.20
N ARG A 71 -13.23 12.01 6.11
CA ARG A 71 -13.83 13.29 6.49
C ARG A 71 -14.52 13.20 7.84
N ASN A 72 -14.50 14.31 8.59
CA ASN A 72 -15.16 14.43 9.89
C ASN A 72 -14.74 13.32 10.88
N LEU A 73 -13.49 12.90 10.81
CA LEU A 73 -12.91 11.87 11.66
C LEU A 73 -12.66 12.46 13.06
N SER A 74 -13.06 11.72 14.10
CA SER A 74 -12.73 12.06 15.48
C SER A 74 -11.47 11.32 15.92
N MET A 75 -10.42 12.07 16.26
CA MET A 75 -9.14 11.54 16.76
C MET A 75 -8.70 12.31 18.00
N CYS A 76 -8.45 11.62 19.11
CA CYS A 76 -7.99 12.23 20.37
C CYS A 76 -8.85 13.42 20.84
N GLY A 77 -10.16 13.34 20.63
CA GLY A 77 -11.12 14.39 20.98
C GLY A 77 -11.00 15.66 20.12
N ARG A 78 -10.39 15.56 18.93
CA ARG A 78 -10.45 16.58 17.87
C ARG A 78 -11.25 16.03 16.69
N THR A 79 -11.91 16.90 15.95
CA THR A 79 -12.63 16.57 14.72
C THR A 79 -11.92 17.19 13.53
N GLY A 80 -11.65 16.37 12.51
CA GLY A 80 -10.86 16.81 11.36
C GLY A 80 -10.96 15.88 10.17
N ASN A 81 -10.11 16.14 9.17
CA ASN A 81 -9.99 15.29 7.99
C ASN A 81 -8.62 14.62 7.97
N LEU A 82 -8.56 13.35 7.60
CA LEU A 82 -7.31 12.62 7.41
C LEU A 82 -6.94 12.62 5.93
N HIS A 83 -5.77 13.20 5.61
CA HIS A 83 -5.25 13.33 4.25
C HIS A 83 -4.14 12.32 3.98
N PHE A 84 -4.10 11.78 2.76
CA PHE A 84 -3.15 10.76 2.32
C PHE A 84 -2.27 11.32 1.20
N ILE A 85 -0.97 11.35 1.45
CA ILE A 85 0.03 11.99 0.58
C ILE A 85 1.16 11.02 0.30
N ARG A 86 1.63 10.97 -0.94
CA ARG A 86 2.76 10.13 -1.34
C ARG A 86 3.74 10.86 -2.24
N PHE A 87 4.98 10.40 -2.22
CA PHE A 87 6.01 10.80 -3.17
C PHE A 87 7.09 9.71 -3.30
N PRO A 88 7.86 9.67 -4.40
CA PRO A 88 8.95 8.72 -4.57
C PRO A 88 10.03 8.90 -3.49
N THR A 89 10.52 7.80 -2.91
CA THR A 89 11.60 7.84 -1.89
C THR A 89 12.88 8.50 -2.42
N GLN A 90 13.13 8.45 -3.73
CA GLN A 90 14.24 9.17 -4.36
C GLN A 90 14.15 10.69 -4.18
N ALA A 91 12.96 11.24 -3.96
CA ALA A 91 12.75 12.66 -3.70
C ALA A 91 12.90 13.04 -2.21
N MET A 92 13.33 12.12 -1.34
CA MET A 92 13.40 12.35 0.12
C MET A 92 14.24 13.58 0.50
N HIS A 93 15.43 13.77 -0.07
CA HIS A 93 16.24 14.93 0.26
C HIS A 93 15.55 16.26 -0.08
N ARG A 94 14.72 16.31 -1.14
CA ARG A 94 13.92 17.50 -1.46
C ARG A 94 12.82 17.73 -0.43
N PHE A 95 12.20 16.66 0.07
CA PHE A 95 11.22 16.76 1.15
C PHE A 95 11.85 17.28 2.45
N ILE A 96 13.01 16.75 2.83
CA ILE A 96 13.74 17.18 4.04
C ILE A 96 14.15 18.66 3.91
N GLN A 97 14.70 19.05 2.75
CA GLN A 97 15.03 20.46 2.47
C GLN A 97 13.80 21.37 2.59
N MET A 98 12.67 20.96 2.02
CA MET A 98 11.41 21.70 2.16
C MET A 98 10.96 21.82 3.63
N GLY A 99 11.17 20.78 4.44
CA GLY A 99 10.91 20.81 5.88
C GLY A 99 11.77 21.85 6.60
N SER A 100 13.05 21.93 6.24
CA SER A 100 13.97 22.98 6.73
C SER A 100 13.51 24.37 6.29
N ASP A 101 13.24 24.58 5.01
CA ASP A 101 12.86 25.88 4.46
C ASP A 101 11.53 26.40 5.05
N LYS A 102 10.66 25.49 5.48
CA LYS A 102 9.38 25.79 6.14
C LYS A 102 9.47 25.74 7.67
N ASN A 103 10.66 25.62 8.25
CA ASN A 103 10.92 25.58 9.69
C ASN A 103 10.05 24.54 10.44
N PHE A 104 9.98 23.31 9.94
CA PHE A 104 9.18 22.23 10.56
C PHE A 104 9.62 21.95 12.01
N SER A 105 10.91 22.07 12.32
CA SER A 105 11.46 21.87 13.67
C SER A 105 10.90 22.83 14.72
N SER A 106 10.40 24.00 14.30
CA SER A 106 9.74 24.95 15.20
C SER A 106 8.35 24.49 15.69
N LEU A 107 7.76 23.49 15.04
CA LEU A 107 6.41 23.00 15.31
C LEU A 107 6.42 21.67 16.08
N HIS A 108 7.33 20.78 15.69
CA HIS A 108 7.62 19.54 16.39
C HIS A 108 9.08 19.19 16.20
N THR A 109 9.74 18.80 17.28
CA THR A 109 11.10 18.26 17.24
C THR A 109 11.14 16.81 16.79
N THR A 110 10.02 16.09 16.91
CA THR A 110 9.96 14.64 16.69
C THR A 110 8.85 14.27 15.72
N LEU A 111 9.18 13.43 14.74
CA LEU A 111 8.27 12.92 13.73
C LEU A 111 8.20 11.39 13.81
N CYS A 112 6.98 10.84 13.95
CA CYS A 112 6.77 9.40 13.94
C CYS A 112 6.95 8.86 12.52
N ALA A 113 7.94 7.98 12.36
CA ALA A 113 8.31 7.41 11.08
C ALA A 113 8.52 5.90 11.19
N THR A 114 7.96 5.17 10.23
CA THR A 114 8.12 3.73 10.07
C THR A 114 8.72 3.39 8.71
N GLY A 115 8.92 2.11 8.43
CA GLY A 115 9.55 1.59 7.22
C GLY A 115 11.08 1.71 7.26
N GLY A 116 11.76 0.93 6.43
CA GLY A 116 13.23 0.89 6.40
C GLY A 116 13.92 2.25 6.19
N GLY A 117 13.24 3.20 5.55
CA GLY A 117 13.75 4.55 5.36
C GLY A 117 13.79 5.42 6.62
N ALA A 118 13.01 5.11 7.65
CA ALA A 118 13.10 5.79 8.95
C ALA A 118 14.48 5.60 9.59
N TYR A 119 15.11 4.43 9.38
CA TYR A 119 16.49 4.17 9.77
C TYR A 119 17.49 4.80 8.80
N LYS A 120 17.26 4.62 7.49
CA LYS A 120 18.19 5.09 6.44
C LYS A 120 18.41 6.61 6.46
N PHE A 121 17.34 7.38 6.61
CA PHE A 121 17.35 8.84 6.48
C PHE A 121 17.40 9.57 7.85
N GLU A 122 17.52 8.84 8.96
CA GLU A 122 17.53 9.45 10.31
C GLU A 122 18.55 10.59 10.44
N ASN A 123 19.78 10.36 9.98
CA ASN A 123 20.82 11.37 10.07
C ASN A 123 20.54 12.57 9.15
N ASP A 124 19.91 12.36 8.00
CA ASP A 124 19.56 13.44 7.08
C ASP A 124 18.48 14.34 7.67
N PHE A 125 17.44 13.77 8.29
CA PHE A 125 16.42 14.54 9.02
C PHE A 125 17.03 15.37 10.15
N ARG A 126 17.92 14.76 10.95
CA ARG A 126 18.59 15.43 12.07
C ARG A 126 19.49 16.57 11.59
N THR A 127 20.32 16.33 10.58
CA THR A 127 21.35 17.30 10.16
C THR A 127 20.83 18.38 9.22
N MET A 128 19.85 18.07 8.36
CA MET A 128 19.36 19.02 7.35
C MET A 128 18.13 19.80 7.82
N ALA A 129 17.30 19.25 8.70
CA ALA A 129 16.03 19.86 9.10
C ALA A 129 15.86 20.01 10.62
N ASP A 130 16.85 19.61 11.43
CA ASP A 130 16.79 19.63 12.91
C ASP A 130 15.55 18.87 13.44
N LEU A 131 15.25 17.73 12.82
CA LEU A 131 14.14 16.85 13.17
C LEU A 131 14.63 15.49 13.64
N GLU A 132 14.12 15.03 14.76
CA GLU A 132 14.31 13.67 15.24
C GLU A 132 13.21 12.75 14.69
N LEU A 133 13.59 11.53 14.29
CA LEU A 133 12.63 10.50 13.92
C LEU A 133 12.38 9.57 15.11
N LEU A 134 11.13 9.51 15.56
CA LEU A 134 10.68 8.39 16.38
C LEU A 134 10.44 7.21 15.44
N LYS A 135 11.42 6.30 15.41
CA LYS A 135 11.44 5.12 14.53
C LYS A 135 10.52 4.05 15.10
N LEU A 136 9.60 3.56 14.28
CA LEU A 136 8.62 2.54 14.62
C LEU A 136 8.79 1.32 13.70
N ASP A 137 8.35 0.15 14.13
CA ASP A 137 8.38 -1.04 13.29
C ASP A 137 7.37 -0.96 12.14
N GLU A 138 7.77 -1.43 10.95
CA GLU A 138 6.97 -1.36 9.73
C GLU A 138 5.70 -2.22 9.80
N LEU A 139 5.81 -3.43 10.36
CA LEU A 139 4.74 -4.40 10.40
C LEU A 139 3.76 -4.10 11.53
N ASP A 140 4.24 -3.60 12.65
CA ASP A 140 3.41 -3.15 13.78
C ASP A 140 2.52 -1.98 13.34
N CYS A 141 3.13 -0.94 12.74
CA CYS A 141 2.38 0.19 12.21
C CYS A 141 1.39 -0.22 11.12
N LEU A 142 1.76 -1.16 10.24
CA LEU A 142 0.89 -1.69 9.21
C LEU A 142 -0.38 -2.31 9.81
N ILE A 143 -0.24 -3.19 10.81
CA ILE A 143 -1.38 -3.86 11.44
C ILE A 143 -2.25 -2.85 12.20
N HIS A 144 -1.66 -1.98 13.01
CA HIS A 144 -2.41 -0.98 13.78
C HIS A 144 -3.15 -0.01 12.87
N GLY A 145 -2.51 0.48 11.81
CA GLY A 145 -3.14 1.38 10.85
C GLY A 145 -4.27 0.71 10.08
N LEU A 146 -4.11 -0.55 9.65
CA LEU A 146 -5.15 -1.31 8.97
C LEU A 146 -6.39 -1.47 9.84
N LEU A 147 -6.21 -1.98 11.07
CA LEU A 147 -7.31 -2.21 12.00
C LEU A 147 -8.02 -0.90 12.36
N TYR A 148 -7.27 0.20 12.51
CA TYR A 148 -7.85 1.51 12.77
C TYR A 148 -8.69 2.02 11.61
N VAL A 149 -8.15 2.02 10.38
CA VAL A 149 -8.88 2.54 9.20
C VAL A 149 -10.16 1.73 8.95
N ASP A 150 -10.11 0.40 9.06
CA ASP A 150 -11.31 -0.43 8.95
C ASP A 150 -12.34 -0.09 10.04
N SER A 151 -11.90 0.12 11.28
CA SER A 151 -12.80 0.44 12.41
C SER A 151 -13.53 1.78 12.26
N VAL A 152 -12.91 2.77 11.61
CA VAL A 152 -13.51 4.09 11.39
C VAL A 152 -14.29 4.18 10.07
N SER A 153 -14.24 3.13 9.24
CA SER A 153 -14.84 3.04 7.92
C SER A 153 -14.34 4.08 6.92
N PHE A 154 -14.69 3.92 5.64
CA PHE A 154 -14.39 4.88 4.60
C PHE A 154 -15.60 5.77 4.33
N ASN A 155 -15.74 6.86 5.10
CA ASN A 155 -16.85 7.83 4.96
C ASN A 155 -18.25 7.16 4.97
N GLY A 156 -18.43 6.15 5.83
CA GLY A 156 -19.67 5.37 5.92
C GLY A 156 -19.76 4.17 4.96
N GLN A 157 -18.76 3.95 4.11
CA GLN A 157 -18.60 2.74 3.31
C GLN A 157 -17.62 1.76 3.98
N PRO A 158 -17.76 0.44 3.77
CA PRO A 158 -16.76 -0.52 4.23
C PRO A 158 -15.39 -0.23 3.60
N GLU A 159 -14.34 -0.33 4.41
CA GLU A 159 -12.95 -0.20 3.94
C GLU A 159 -12.53 -1.41 3.10
N CYS A 160 -13.04 -2.58 3.44
CA CYS A 160 -12.71 -3.83 2.79
C CYS A 160 -13.67 -4.18 1.65
N TYR A 161 -13.14 -4.81 0.62
CA TYR A 161 -13.91 -5.35 -0.48
C TYR A 161 -13.30 -6.65 -1.01
N PHE A 162 -14.10 -7.39 -1.76
CA PHE A 162 -13.67 -8.57 -2.52
C PHE A 162 -14.27 -8.52 -3.92
N PHE A 163 -13.84 -9.43 -4.80
CA PHE A 163 -14.49 -9.63 -6.09
C PHE A 163 -15.39 -10.86 -6.04
N GLU A 164 -16.68 -10.68 -6.29
CA GLU A 164 -17.58 -11.79 -6.59
C GLU A 164 -17.26 -12.35 -7.97
N ASN A 165 -17.43 -13.66 -8.13
CA ASN A 165 -17.21 -14.39 -9.38
C ASN A 165 -15.88 -14.02 -10.07
N PRO A 166 -14.72 -14.05 -9.38
CA PRO A 166 -13.46 -13.58 -9.96
C PRO A 166 -12.98 -14.45 -11.14
N SER A 167 -13.50 -15.68 -11.23
CA SER A 167 -13.30 -16.61 -12.35
C SER A 167 -14.05 -16.23 -13.63
N ASP A 168 -15.07 -15.36 -13.54
CA ASP A 168 -15.78 -14.81 -14.69
C ASP A 168 -15.41 -13.33 -14.86
N THR A 169 -14.50 -13.05 -15.79
CA THR A 169 -13.99 -11.69 -15.99
C THR A 169 -15.06 -10.70 -16.46
N GLN A 170 -16.17 -11.17 -17.05
CA GLN A 170 -17.28 -10.32 -17.48
C GLN A 170 -18.25 -10.00 -16.34
N ASN A 171 -18.46 -10.96 -15.43
CA ASN A 171 -19.39 -10.81 -14.30
C ASN A 171 -18.70 -10.55 -12.95
N SER A 172 -17.39 -10.31 -12.96
CA SER A 172 -16.63 -10.02 -11.74
C SER A 172 -16.94 -8.61 -11.21
N VAL A 173 -17.61 -8.55 -10.06
CA VAL A 173 -18.09 -7.32 -9.42
C VAL A 173 -17.33 -7.06 -8.12
N LYS A 174 -16.93 -5.81 -7.89
CA LYS A 174 -16.37 -5.36 -6.61
C LYS A 174 -17.50 -5.27 -5.58
N THR A 175 -17.44 -6.07 -4.53
CA THR A 175 -18.43 -6.11 -3.46
C THR A 175 -17.80 -5.63 -2.15
N PRO A 176 -18.33 -4.58 -1.51
CA PRO A 176 -17.92 -4.16 -0.17
C PRO A 176 -18.18 -5.25 0.87
N CYS A 177 -17.29 -5.39 1.85
CA CYS A 177 -17.47 -6.32 2.96
C CYS A 177 -16.88 -5.76 4.26
N SER A 178 -17.41 -6.22 5.39
CA SER A 178 -16.85 -5.88 6.70
C SER A 178 -15.71 -6.84 7.05
N LEU A 179 -14.63 -6.32 7.62
CA LEU A 179 -13.61 -7.10 8.32
C LEU A 179 -13.94 -7.34 9.80
N ALA A 180 -15.23 -7.30 10.19
CA ALA A 180 -15.66 -7.66 11.54
C ALA A 180 -15.06 -9.01 11.95
N ASP A 181 -14.45 -9.04 13.14
CA ASP A 181 -13.63 -10.15 13.65
C ASP A 181 -12.55 -10.60 12.65
N PRO A 182 -11.55 -9.74 12.34
CA PRO A 182 -10.63 -9.96 11.22
C PRO A 182 -9.69 -11.15 11.42
N PHE A 183 -9.66 -11.76 12.60
CA PHE A 183 -8.69 -12.78 12.97
C PHE A 183 -9.24 -14.22 12.90
N PRO A 184 -8.45 -15.21 12.45
CA PRO A 184 -7.14 -15.02 11.83
C PRO A 184 -7.27 -14.50 10.39
N MET A 185 -6.27 -13.73 9.95
CA MET A 185 -6.08 -13.33 8.55
C MET A 185 -4.63 -13.51 8.12
N LEU A 186 -4.44 -13.81 6.84
CA LEU A 186 -3.13 -13.74 6.21
C LEU A 186 -3.01 -12.37 5.55
N LEU A 187 -2.08 -11.54 6.02
CA LEU A 187 -1.84 -10.22 5.47
C LEU A 187 -0.65 -10.28 4.51
N VAL A 188 -0.88 -9.92 3.25
CA VAL A 188 0.11 -9.92 2.18
C VAL A 188 0.39 -8.47 1.79
N ASN A 189 1.48 -7.91 2.29
CA ASN A 189 1.90 -6.53 2.01
C ASN A 189 2.82 -6.49 0.79
N ILE A 190 2.31 -5.99 -0.34
CA ILE A 190 2.99 -5.91 -1.63
C ILE A 190 3.55 -4.49 -1.83
N GLY A 191 4.78 -4.29 -1.35
CA GLY A 191 5.57 -3.07 -1.55
C GLY A 191 6.63 -3.26 -2.64
N SER A 192 7.84 -2.74 -2.40
CA SER A 192 9.00 -2.99 -3.27
C SER A 192 9.32 -4.50 -3.35
N GLY A 193 9.35 -5.17 -2.19
CA GLY A 193 9.23 -6.62 -2.06
C GLY A 193 7.88 -7.00 -1.47
N VAL A 194 7.76 -8.22 -0.93
CA VAL A 194 6.51 -8.70 -0.31
C VAL A 194 6.79 -9.31 1.06
N SER A 195 6.02 -8.90 2.06
CA SER A 195 5.98 -9.53 3.39
C SER A 195 4.63 -10.20 3.60
N ILE A 196 4.64 -11.43 4.11
CA ILE A 196 3.44 -12.24 4.37
C ILE A 196 3.37 -12.52 5.87
N LEU A 197 2.27 -12.11 6.50
CA LEU A 197 2.04 -12.24 7.93
C LEU A 197 0.83 -13.14 8.20
N ALA A 198 0.93 -13.97 9.22
CA ALA A 198 -0.24 -14.59 9.85
C ALA A 198 -0.59 -13.75 11.08
N VAL A 199 -1.80 -13.20 11.09
CA VAL A 199 -2.29 -12.30 12.14
C VAL A 199 -3.40 -13.01 12.90
N TYR A 200 -3.14 -13.35 14.15
CA TYR A 200 -4.06 -14.11 15.02
C TYR A 200 -4.82 -13.22 16.01
N SER A 201 -4.27 -12.06 16.35
CA SER A 201 -4.94 -10.97 17.06
C SER A 201 -4.22 -9.65 16.77
N LYS A 202 -4.72 -8.55 17.34
CA LYS A 202 -4.09 -7.23 17.24
C LYS A 202 -2.60 -7.25 17.62
N ASP A 203 -2.27 -7.96 18.70
CA ASP A 203 -0.92 -7.98 19.29
C ASP A 203 -0.21 -9.34 19.10
N HIS A 204 -0.83 -10.28 18.39
CA HIS A 204 -0.26 -11.60 18.12
C HIS A 204 -0.26 -11.91 16.63
N TYR A 205 0.90 -11.75 16.03
CA TYR A 205 1.17 -12.04 14.62
C TYR A 205 2.61 -12.50 14.43
N LYS A 206 2.87 -13.12 13.29
CA LYS A 206 4.22 -13.49 12.88
C LYS A 206 4.40 -13.23 11.39
N ARG A 207 5.59 -12.80 11.00
CA ARG A 207 6.01 -12.80 9.60
C ARG A 207 6.31 -14.23 9.17
N VAL A 208 5.41 -14.84 8.41
CA VAL A 208 5.52 -16.24 7.94
C VAL A 208 6.68 -16.36 6.96
N THR A 209 6.70 -15.49 5.96
CA THR A 209 7.74 -15.46 4.91
C THR A 209 7.67 -14.15 4.12
N GLY A 210 8.41 -14.06 3.03
CA GLY A 210 8.25 -13.03 2.02
C GLY A 210 8.88 -13.44 0.68
N THR A 211 8.75 -12.58 -0.32
CA THR A 211 9.44 -12.72 -1.60
C THR A 211 10.04 -11.39 -2.01
N SER A 212 11.22 -11.42 -2.63
CA SER A 212 11.82 -10.22 -3.24
C SER A 212 11.15 -9.85 -4.56
N LEU A 213 10.34 -10.75 -5.14
CA LEU A 213 9.57 -10.54 -6.37
C LEU A 213 8.28 -9.75 -6.08
N GLY A 214 8.43 -8.45 -5.84
CA GLY A 214 7.32 -7.53 -5.52
C GLY A 214 7.09 -6.45 -6.58
N GLY A 215 6.45 -5.35 -6.17
CA GLY A 215 6.19 -4.22 -7.05
C GLY A 215 7.45 -3.52 -7.56
N GLY A 216 8.56 -3.59 -6.81
CA GLY A 216 9.86 -3.10 -7.25
C GLY A 216 10.45 -3.93 -8.39
N THR A 217 10.24 -5.24 -8.38
CA THR A 217 10.63 -6.13 -9.49
C THR A 217 9.80 -5.85 -10.74
N PHE A 218 8.48 -5.70 -10.58
CA PHE A 218 7.60 -5.31 -11.68
C PHE A 218 8.06 -4.00 -12.32
N LEU A 219 8.18 -2.92 -11.53
CA LEU A 219 8.54 -1.62 -12.05
C LEU A 219 9.94 -1.62 -12.67
N GLY A 220 10.94 -2.18 -11.98
CA GLY A 220 12.32 -2.20 -12.47
C GLY A 220 12.48 -2.97 -13.79
N LEU A 221 11.82 -4.13 -13.92
CA LEU A 221 11.86 -4.89 -15.17
C LEU A 221 11.04 -4.22 -16.28
N CYS A 222 9.91 -3.61 -15.96
CA CYS A 222 9.17 -2.81 -16.94
C CYS A 222 10.02 -1.65 -17.48
N CYS A 223 10.70 -0.89 -16.62
CA CYS A 223 11.62 0.16 -17.05
C CYS A 223 12.69 -0.37 -18.03
N LEU A 224 13.28 -1.53 -17.74
CA LEU A 224 14.30 -2.14 -18.61
C LEU A 224 13.74 -2.64 -19.94
N LEU A 225 12.55 -3.26 -19.92
CA LEU A 225 11.97 -3.94 -21.08
C LEU A 225 11.18 -3.02 -22.00
N THR A 226 10.60 -1.95 -21.45
CA THR A 226 9.68 -1.07 -22.19
C THR A 226 10.17 0.37 -22.26
N GLY A 227 11.05 0.79 -21.34
CA GLY A 227 11.50 2.17 -21.22
C GLY A 227 10.52 3.09 -20.49
N CYS A 228 9.48 2.56 -19.83
CA CYS A 228 8.62 3.39 -18.98
C CYS A 228 9.41 3.97 -17.80
N GLU A 229 9.01 5.15 -17.33
CA GLU A 229 9.70 5.88 -16.24
C GLU A 229 8.92 5.84 -14.93
N THR A 230 7.62 5.57 -14.98
CA THR A 230 6.72 5.63 -13.82
C THR A 230 5.89 4.37 -13.64
N PHE A 231 5.42 4.15 -12.41
CA PHE A 231 4.55 3.03 -12.09
C PHE A 231 3.20 3.12 -12.83
N GLU A 232 2.64 4.33 -12.90
CA GLU A 232 1.42 4.64 -13.63
C GLU A 232 1.56 4.31 -15.12
N GLU A 233 2.67 4.69 -15.75
CA GLU A 233 2.94 4.36 -17.15
C GLU A 233 3.09 2.85 -17.36
N ALA A 234 3.81 2.15 -16.47
CA ALA A 234 3.95 0.70 -16.54
C ALA A 234 2.60 -0.02 -16.45
N LEU A 235 1.69 0.44 -15.59
CA LEU A 235 0.33 -0.10 -15.48
C LEU A 235 -0.54 0.23 -16.69
N ASP A 236 -0.43 1.44 -17.24
CA ASP A 236 -1.14 1.82 -18.46
C ASP A 236 -0.72 0.92 -19.64
N MET A 237 0.59 0.71 -19.82
CA MET A 237 1.11 -0.23 -20.83
C MET A 237 0.59 -1.65 -20.61
N ALA A 238 0.63 -2.15 -19.38
CA ALA A 238 0.14 -3.48 -19.04
C ALA A 238 -1.38 -3.63 -19.28
N SER A 239 -2.17 -2.56 -19.14
CA SER A 239 -3.61 -2.59 -19.40
C SER A 239 -3.96 -2.85 -20.87
N ARG A 240 -3.05 -2.48 -21.78
CA ARG A 240 -3.22 -2.55 -23.25
C ARG A 240 -2.56 -3.79 -23.88
N GLY A 241 -1.72 -4.50 -23.14
CA GLY A 241 -1.00 -5.68 -23.65
C GLY A 241 -1.74 -7.00 -23.47
N ASP A 242 -1.22 -8.03 -24.13
CA ASP A 242 -1.62 -9.43 -23.98
C ASP A 242 -0.42 -10.29 -23.59
N SER A 243 -0.44 -10.84 -22.38
CA SER A 243 0.65 -11.67 -21.87
C SER A 243 0.82 -12.99 -22.63
N SER A 244 -0.21 -13.49 -23.32
CA SER A 244 -0.13 -14.76 -24.07
C SER A 244 0.79 -14.68 -25.29
N ASN A 245 1.13 -13.48 -25.76
CA ASN A 245 2.14 -13.26 -26.79
C ASN A 245 3.57 -13.51 -26.26
N VAL A 246 3.77 -13.37 -24.95
CA VAL A 246 5.09 -13.44 -24.28
C VAL A 246 5.25 -14.74 -23.49
N ASP A 247 4.20 -15.17 -22.81
CA ASP A 247 4.17 -16.34 -21.94
C ASP A 247 3.86 -17.61 -22.72
N LYS A 248 4.53 -18.71 -22.37
CA LYS A 248 4.19 -20.04 -22.90
C LYS A 248 3.10 -20.67 -22.03
N LEU A 249 1.96 -20.98 -22.65
CA LEU A 249 0.79 -21.55 -21.99
C LEU A 249 0.82 -23.08 -22.01
N VAL A 250 -0.02 -23.73 -21.20
CA VAL A 250 -0.16 -25.19 -21.18
C VAL A 250 -0.54 -25.73 -22.56
N LYS A 251 -1.46 -25.06 -23.27
CA LYS A 251 -1.86 -25.45 -24.63
C LYS A 251 -0.73 -25.38 -25.66
N ASP A 252 0.27 -24.53 -25.44
CA ASP A 252 1.43 -24.43 -26.34
C ASP A 252 2.38 -25.63 -26.21
N ILE A 253 2.24 -26.42 -25.13
CA ILE A 253 3.03 -27.62 -24.85
C ILE A 253 2.20 -28.89 -25.12
N TYR A 254 0.95 -28.91 -24.65
CA TYR A 254 0.08 -30.10 -24.67
C TYR A 254 -0.95 -30.09 -25.81
N GLY A 255 -1.11 -28.99 -26.55
CA GLY A 255 -2.15 -28.83 -27.57
C GLY A 255 -3.57 -28.60 -27.03
N GLY A 256 -3.72 -28.48 -25.70
CA GLY A 256 -4.99 -28.33 -25.00
C GLY A 256 -4.78 -28.29 -23.48
N ASP A 257 -5.75 -28.80 -22.73
CA ASP A 257 -5.65 -28.96 -21.28
C ASP A 257 -4.70 -30.10 -20.90
N TYR A 258 -4.05 -29.99 -19.74
CA TYR A 258 -3.36 -31.13 -19.12
C TYR A 258 -4.30 -31.82 -18.13
N GLU A 259 -5.15 -32.71 -18.66
CA GLU A 259 -6.27 -33.33 -17.95
C GLU A 259 -5.88 -34.05 -16.66
N ARG A 260 -4.76 -34.80 -16.66
CA ARG A 260 -4.33 -35.62 -15.52
C ARG A 260 -4.23 -34.85 -14.20
N PHE A 261 -3.82 -33.58 -14.27
CA PHE A 261 -3.66 -32.71 -13.10
C PHE A 261 -4.59 -31.49 -13.14
N GLY A 262 -5.54 -31.45 -14.07
CA GLY A 262 -6.53 -30.38 -14.18
C GLY A 262 -5.95 -29.00 -14.49
N LEU A 263 -4.85 -28.91 -15.26
CA LEU A 263 -4.32 -27.61 -15.69
C LEU A 263 -4.98 -27.18 -16.99
N GLN A 264 -5.70 -26.05 -16.96
CA GLN A 264 -6.34 -25.48 -18.14
C GLN A 264 -5.29 -25.06 -19.18
N GLY A 265 -5.60 -25.22 -20.46
CA GLY A 265 -4.73 -24.88 -21.58
C GLY A 265 -4.36 -23.39 -21.62
N SER A 266 -5.22 -22.52 -21.06
CA SER A 266 -4.98 -21.08 -20.89
C SER A 266 -4.03 -20.74 -19.75
N ALA A 267 -3.72 -21.68 -18.84
CA ALA A 267 -2.81 -21.42 -17.73
C ALA A 267 -1.37 -21.21 -18.23
N VAL A 268 -0.65 -20.29 -17.59
CA VAL A 268 0.77 -20.05 -17.88
C VAL A 268 1.58 -21.25 -17.41
N ALA A 269 2.30 -21.89 -18.33
CA ALA A 269 3.23 -22.98 -18.03
C ALA A 269 4.66 -22.45 -17.79
N SER A 270 5.08 -21.43 -18.56
CA SER A 270 6.36 -20.77 -18.40
C SER A 270 6.23 -19.29 -18.73
N SER A 271 6.28 -18.43 -17.71
CA SER A 271 6.39 -16.99 -17.85
C SER A 271 7.56 -16.60 -18.77
N PHE A 272 7.34 -15.67 -19.70
CA PHE A 272 8.29 -15.26 -20.74
C PHE A 272 8.83 -16.41 -21.62
N GLY A 273 8.15 -17.57 -21.62
CA GLY A 273 8.63 -18.78 -22.29
C GLY A 273 8.70 -18.70 -23.81
N HIS A 274 7.97 -17.79 -24.46
CA HIS A 274 8.09 -17.55 -25.91
C HIS A 274 9.32 -16.71 -26.26
N MET A 275 9.89 -15.98 -25.31
CA MET A 275 10.99 -15.03 -25.53
C MET A 275 12.32 -15.69 -25.88
N MET A 276 12.41 -17.02 -25.82
CA MET A 276 13.57 -17.75 -26.34
C MET A 276 13.62 -17.72 -27.88
N SER A 277 12.46 -17.62 -28.56
CA SER A 277 12.36 -17.52 -30.01
C SER A 277 12.63 -16.08 -30.48
N LYS A 278 13.56 -15.91 -31.43
CA LYS A 278 13.83 -14.60 -32.03
C LYS A 278 12.61 -14.05 -32.76
N GLU A 279 11.95 -14.87 -33.55
CA GLU A 279 10.74 -14.48 -34.30
C GLU A 279 9.65 -13.95 -33.35
N LYS A 280 9.42 -14.63 -32.22
CA LYS A 280 8.47 -14.16 -31.21
C LYS A 280 8.89 -12.81 -30.63
N ARG A 281 10.16 -12.65 -30.24
CA ARG A 281 10.69 -11.37 -29.74
C ARG A 281 10.54 -10.23 -30.75
N ASP A 282 10.65 -10.51 -32.04
CA ASP A 282 10.54 -9.48 -33.09
C ASP A 282 9.07 -9.08 -33.35
N SER A 283 8.09 -9.87 -32.87
CA SER A 283 6.64 -9.65 -33.11
C SER A 283 5.85 -9.02 -31.96
N ILE A 284 6.40 -8.98 -30.74
CA ILE A 284 5.69 -8.48 -29.55
C ILE A 284 5.74 -6.97 -29.40
N SER A 285 4.76 -6.41 -28.69
CA SER A 285 4.77 -5.02 -28.26
C SER A 285 5.42 -4.85 -26.89
N LYS A 286 5.72 -3.60 -26.53
CA LYS A 286 6.18 -3.25 -25.18
C LYS A 286 5.06 -3.43 -24.15
N GLU A 287 3.82 -3.17 -24.57
CA GLU A 287 2.61 -3.39 -23.80
C GLU A 287 2.45 -4.87 -23.41
N ASP A 288 2.73 -5.80 -24.33
CA ASP A 288 2.72 -7.25 -24.04
C ASP A 288 3.77 -7.61 -22.98
N LEU A 289 4.97 -7.04 -23.06
CA LEU A 289 6.03 -7.24 -22.05
C LEU A 289 5.60 -6.70 -20.67
N ALA A 290 5.00 -5.51 -20.62
CA ALA A 290 4.48 -4.94 -19.38
C ALA A 290 3.37 -5.82 -18.78
N ARG A 291 2.44 -6.30 -19.62
CA ARG A 291 1.35 -7.20 -19.20
C ARG A 291 1.88 -8.54 -18.71
N ALA A 292 2.82 -9.16 -19.41
CA ALA A 292 3.44 -10.41 -18.99
C ALA A 292 4.21 -10.26 -17.67
N MET A 293 4.89 -9.13 -17.47
CA MET A 293 5.57 -8.85 -16.21
C MET A 293 4.57 -8.72 -15.05
N LEU A 294 3.48 -7.97 -15.28
CA LEU A 294 2.42 -7.81 -14.29
C LEU A 294 1.80 -9.17 -13.91
N VAL A 295 1.42 -9.98 -14.90
CA VAL A 295 0.85 -11.31 -14.69
C VAL A 295 1.81 -12.23 -13.94
N THR A 296 3.10 -12.23 -14.31
CA THR A 296 4.11 -13.07 -13.68
C THR A 296 4.31 -12.75 -12.20
N ILE A 297 4.48 -11.47 -11.86
CA ILE A 297 4.65 -11.05 -10.47
C ILE A 297 3.38 -11.35 -9.66
N THR A 298 2.22 -10.99 -10.19
CA THR A 298 0.94 -11.19 -9.49
C THR A 298 0.63 -12.66 -9.24
N ASN A 299 0.80 -13.53 -10.24
CA ASN A 299 0.58 -14.97 -10.08
C ASN A 299 1.59 -15.61 -9.12
N ASN A 300 2.85 -15.17 -9.14
CA ASN A 300 3.85 -15.66 -8.19
C ASN A 300 3.46 -15.30 -6.75
N ILE A 301 3.07 -14.06 -6.49
CA ILE A 301 2.59 -13.60 -5.18
C ILE A 301 1.36 -14.40 -4.76
N GLY A 302 0.37 -14.55 -5.64
CA GLY A 302 -0.83 -15.33 -5.37
C GLY A 302 -0.53 -16.78 -5.01
N SER A 303 0.37 -17.44 -5.74
CA SER A 303 0.79 -18.81 -5.44
C SER A 303 1.45 -18.94 -4.06
N ILE A 304 2.36 -18.03 -3.71
CA ILE A 304 3.02 -18.04 -2.40
C ILE A 304 2.02 -17.76 -1.28
N ALA A 305 1.13 -16.77 -1.46
CA ALA A 305 0.09 -16.44 -0.50
C ALA A 305 -0.84 -17.63 -0.25
N ARG A 306 -1.27 -18.34 -1.30
CA ARG A 306 -2.07 -19.57 -1.21
C ARG A 306 -1.36 -20.65 -0.39
N MET A 307 -0.08 -20.91 -0.67
CA MET A 307 0.70 -21.91 0.07
C MET A 307 0.83 -21.55 1.55
N CYS A 308 1.05 -20.26 1.87
CA CYS A 308 1.10 -19.78 3.24
C CYS A 308 -0.26 -19.91 3.94
N ALA A 309 -1.35 -19.51 3.28
CA ALA A 309 -2.71 -19.61 3.78
C ALA A 309 -3.08 -21.05 4.14
N VAL A 310 -2.79 -22.00 3.25
CA VAL A 310 -3.02 -23.44 3.48
C VAL A 310 -2.18 -23.95 4.66
N ASN A 311 -0.90 -23.60 4.73
CA ASN A 311 -0.01 -24.07 5.79
C ASN A 311 -0.37 -23.51 7.17
N GLU A 312 -0.79 -22.24 7.22
CA GLU A 312 -1.24 -21.56 8.44
C GLU A 312 -2.71 -21.84 8.78
N LYS A 313 -3.45 -22.52 7.90
CA LYS A 313 -4.89 -22.83 8.02
C LYS A 313 -5.74 -21.56 8.15
N ILE A 314 -5.47 -20.58 7.28
CA ILE A 314 -6.17 -19.30 7.25
C ILE A 314 -6.86 -19.14 5.89
N GLU A 315 -8.17 -18.88 5.91
CA GLU A 315 -8.99 -18.79 4.69
C GLU A 315 -9.06 -17.37 4.11
N ARG A 316 -8.88 -16.34 4.95
CA ARG A 316 -8.93 -14.93 4.56
C ARG A 316 -7.54 -14.41 4.25
N VAL A 317 -7.33 -14.00 3.00
CA VAL A 317 -6.06 -13.43 2.53
C VAL A 317 -6.29 -11.96 2.17
N VAL A 318 -5.81 -11.06 3.01
CA VAL A 318 -5.90 -9.61 2.80
C VAL A 318 -4.65 -9.16 2.06
N PHE A 319 -4.81 -8.61 0.86
CA PHE A 319 -3.73 -8.05 0.07
C PHE A 319 -3.72 -6.52 0.19
N VAL A 320 -2.56 -5.96 0.50
CA VAL A 320 -2.34 -4.51 0.65
C VAL A 320 -1.03 -4.10 -0.04
N GLY A 321 -0.73 -2.81 -0.03
CA GLY A 321 0.48 -2.22 -0.58
C GLY A 321 0.26 -1.54 -1.93
N ASN A 322 1.10 -0.53 -2.21
CA ASN A 322 0.95 0.35 -3.37
C ASN A 322 1.11 -0.35 -4.73
N PHE A 323 1.56 -1.60 -4.79
CA PHE A 323 1.52 -2.38 -6.03
C PHE A 323 0.09 -2.54 -6.57
N LEU A 324 -0.91 -2.53 -5.69
CA LEU A 324 -2.32 -2.70 -6.06
C LEU A 324 -3.00 -1.37 -6.42
N ARG A 325 -2.33 -0.24 -6.18
CA ARG A 325 -2.86 1.10 -6.48
C ARG A 325 -3.22 1.17 -7.94
N ILE A 326 -4.49 1.51 -8.23
CA ILE A 326 -5.07 1.62 -9.58
C ILE A 326 -4.85 0.37 -10.46
N ASN A 327 -4.48 -0.77 -9.88
CA ASN A 327 -4.06 -1.98 -10.58
C ASN A 327 -5.15 -3.05 -10.51
N THR A 328 -6.31 -2.73 -11.07
CA THR A 328 -7.48 -3.62 -11.06
C THR A 328 -7.21 -4.97 -11.74
N VAL A 329 -6.28 -5.01 -12.70
CA VAL A 329 -5.80 -6.24 -13.35
C VAL A 329 -5.21 -7.18 -12.30
N SER A 330 -4.29 -6.71 -11.48
CA SER A 330 -3.65 -7.57 -10.47
C SER A 330 -4.60 -7.95 -9.35
N THR A 331 -5.47 -7.02 -8.92
CA THR A 331 -6.49 -7.30 -7.89
C THR A 331 -7.44 -8.41 -8.34
N LYS A 332 -7.93 -8.37 -9.59
CA LYS A 332 -8.76 -9.44 -10.16
C LYS A 332 -7.99 -10.75 -10.33
N LEU A 333 -6.73 -10.70 -10.78
CA LEU A 333 -5.89 -11.89 -10.91
C LEU A 333 -5.62 -12.58 -9.56
N LEU A 334 -5.38 -11.81 -8.49
CA LEU A 334 -5.22 -12.36 -7.14
C LEU A 334 -6.51 -12.98 -6.64
N ALA A 335 -7.66 -12.33 -6.86
CA ALA A 335 -8.96 -12.88 -6.51
C ALA A 335 -9.24 -14.19 -7.23
N TYR A 336 -8.99 -14.23 -8.54
CA TYR A 336 -9.11 -15.43 -9.36
C TYR A 336 -8.16 -16.52 -8.88
N ALA A 337 -6.90 -16.19 -8.62
CA ALA A 337 -5.90 -17.16 -8.18
C ALA A 337 -6.26 -17.77 -6.81
N MET A 338 -6.78 -16.97 -5.88
CA MET A 338 -7.21 -17.49 -4.58
C MET A 338 -8.42 -18.42 -4.75
N ASP A 339 -9.43 -18.01 -5.51
CA ASP A 339 -10.65 -18.80 -5.74
C ASP A 339 -10.35 -20.11 -6.51
N PHE A 340 -9.76 -19.99 -7.70
CA PHE A 340 -9.55 -21.11 -8.62
C PHE A 340 -8.64 -22.19 -8.04
N TRP A 341 -7.45 -21.81 -7.53
CA TRP A 341 -6.47 -22.79 -7.04
C TRP A 341 -6.79 -23.36 -5.66
N SER A 342 -7.74 -22.77 -4.93
CA SER A 342 -8.23 -23.30 -3.65
C SER A 342 -9.59 -23.98 -3.77
N LYS A 343 -10.20 -24.01 -4.96
CA LYS A 343 -11.59 -24.47 -5.18
C LYS A 343 -12.59 -23.72 -4.29
N GLY A 344 -12.41 -22.40 -4.19
CA GLY A 344 -13.27 -21.49 -3.42
C GLY A 344 -13.04 -21.48 -1.90
N GLN A 345 -12.03 -22.19 -1.38
CA GLN A 345 -11.74 -22.21 0.06
C GLN A 345 -11.06 -20.93 0.55
N LEU A 346 -10.25 -20.28 -0.29
CA LEU A 346 -9.54 -19.06 0.06
C LEU A 346 -10.23 -17.85 -0.57
N LYS A 347 -10.39 -16.80 0.24
CA LYS A 347 -10.97 -15.53 -0.19
C LYS A 347 -9.91 -14.44 -0.21
N ALA A 348 -9.71 -13.83 -1.38
CA ALA A 348 -8.90 -12.61 -1.50
C ALA A 348 -9.73 -11.40 -1.05
N LEU A 349 -9.16 -10.62 -0.14
CA LEU A 349 -9.71 -9.38 0.40
C LEU A 349 -8.74 -8.24 0.08
N PHE A 350 -9.30 -7.06 -0.16
CA PHE A 350 -8.56 -5.84 -0.51
C PHE A 350 -9.10 -4.67 0.29
N LEU A 351 -8.36 -3.56 0.32
CA LEU A 351 -8.69 -2.38 1.11
C LEU A 351 -8.52 -1.12 0.27
N GLU A 352 -9.37 -0.11 0.46
CA GLU A 352 -9.33 1.13 -0.32
C GLU A 352 -8.05 1.95 -0.05
N HIS A 353 -7.53 1.91 1.19
CA HIS A 353 -6.34 2.64 1.63
C HIS A 353 -5.06 1.78 1.61
N GLU A 354 -5.02 0.76 0.75
CA GLU A 354 -4.00 -0.29 0.66
C GLU A 354 -2.54 0.15 0.83
N GLY A 355 -2.20 1.38 0.42
CA GLY A 355 -0.84 1.90 0.48
C GLY A 355 -0.43 2.63 1.77
N TYR A 356 -1.37 2.95 2.66
CA TYR A 356 -1.18 4.01 3.67
C TYR A 356 -1.19 3.55 5.13
N PHE A 357 -1.51 2.28 5.40
CA PHE A 357 -1.67 1.79 6.77
C PHE A 357 -0.43 1.98 7.66
N GLY A 358 0.79 1.77 7.14
CA GLY A 358 2.00 2.03 7.92
C GLY A 358 2.11 3.49 8.39
N ALA A 359 1.76 4.44 7.52
CA ALA A 359 1.78 5.87 7.87
C ALA A 359 0.66 6.22 8.86
N VAL A 360 -0.52 5.60 8.75
CA VAL A 360 -1.59 5.74 9.75
C VAL A 360 -1.15 5.17 11.09
N GLY A 361 -0.54 3.98 11.12
CA GLY A 361 -0.01 3.39 12.34
C GLY A 361 1.02 4.29 13.02
N ALA A 362 1.94 4.88 12.26
CA ALA A 362 2.90 5.84 12.79
C ALA A 362 2.22 7.08 13.38
N LEU A 363 1.15 7.59 12.76
CA LEU A 363 0.34 8.68 13.33
C LEU A 363 -0.33 8.25 14.64
N LEU A 364 -0.85 7.03 14.73
CA LEU A 364 -1.49 6.54 15.95
C LEU A 364 -0.51 6.44 17.12
N GLU A 365 0.74 6.06 16.87
CA GLU A 365 1.79 6.03 17.90
C GLU A 365 2.11 7.43 18.44
N LEU A 366 2.12 8.48 17.59
CA LEU A 366 2.25 9.87 18.04
C LEU A 366 1.17 10.25 19.06
N LEU A 367 -0.02 9.67 18.90
CA LEU A 367 -1.22 10.01 19.64
C LEU A 367 -1.42 9.16 20.91
N LYS A 368 -0.59 8.12 21.11
CA LYS A 368 -0.62 7.34 22.36
C LYS A 368 -0.13 8.20 23.53
N SER A 369 -0.76 8.03 24.68
CA SER A 369 -0.30 8.65 25.92
C SER A 369 1.05 8.03 26.33
N PRO A 370 2.01 8.80 26.89
CA PRO A 370 3.25 8.25 27.44
C PRO A 370 3.07 7.17 28.52
N GLU A 371 1.84 6.96 29.02
CA GLU A 371 1.50 5.93 30.01
C GLU A 371 1.09 4.57 29.39
N GLU A 372 0.95 4.49 28.05
CA GLU A 372 0.57 3.26 27.31
C GLU A 372 1.73 2.65 26.49
N ALA A 373 2.93 3.20 26.61
CA ALA A 373 4.14 2.77 25.88
C ALA A 373 5.00 1.77 26.67
#